data_AF-A0A167U267-F1
#
_entry.id   AF-A0A167U267-F1
#
_cell.length_a   1.000
_cell.length_b   1.000
_cell.length_c   1.000
_cell.angle_alpha   90.00
_cell.angle_beta   90.00
_cell.angle_gamma   90.00
#
_symmetry.space_group_name_H-M   'P 1'
#
loop_
_entity.id
_entity.type
_entity.pdbx_description
1 polymer ?
#
loop_
_entity_poly.entity_id
_entity_poly.type
_entity_poly.pdbx_seq_one_letter_code
_entity_poly.pdbx_strand_id
1 'polypeptide(L)'
;MKRGRAADAAKEARKEANMTQQQLSFEIYESRESVSHQENGRYRVQPNVSKYFAEKHNNPWVAMEAAAEYTGWGPVKLDGEVVDLHRASVAMKTKEELAEALQAIENVCVANHPRSIREFDKHHLEEAIMQAIDAIVALTQYVAVICVDYGFSWLKMWQKHRSKLKSKGFIKC
;
A
#
# COMPACT_ATOMS: atom_id res chain seq x y z
N MET A 1 -23.82 2.08 4.89
CA MET A 1 -22.36 2.24 4.83
C MET A 1 -21.93 2.12 3.38
N LYS A 2 -21.12 3.05 2.86
CA LYS A 2 -20.50 2.91 1.54
C LYS A 2 -19.50 1.74 1.63
N ARG A 3 -19.46 0.89 0.60
CA ARG A 3 -18.51 -0.23 0.52
C ARG A 3 -17.07 0.31 0.58
N GLY A 4 -16.23 -0.26 1.45
CA GLY A 4 -14.84 0.17 1.65
C GLY A 4 -13.91 -0.39 0.57
N ARG A 5 -12.78 0.29 0.32
CA ARG A 5 -11.81 -0.09 -0.72
C ARG A 5 -11.20 -1.47 -0.45
N ALA A 6 -11.01 -1.84 0.81
CA ALA A 6 -10.54 -3.17 1.17
C ALA A 6 -11.53 -4.27 0.73
N ALA A 7 -12.83 -4.01 0.88
CA ALA A 7 -13.89 -4.93 0.46
C ALA A 7 -13.96 -5.10 -1.07
N ASP A 8 -13.66 -4.04 -1.81
CA ASP A 8 -13.50 -4.10 -3.27
C ASP A 8 -12.28 -4.93 -3.66
N ALA A 9 -11.11 -4.62 -3.09
CA ALA A 9 -9.87 -5.36 -3.33
C ALA A 9 -9.99 -6.86 -3.00
N ALA A 10 -10.62 -7.22 -1.88
CA ALA A 10 -10.83 -8.62 -1.50
C ALA A 10 -11.70 -9.37 -2.52
N LYS A 11 -12.77 -8.73 -3.00
CA LYS A 11 -13.67 -9.33 -4.00
C LYS A 11 -12.98 -9.47 -5.36
N GLU A 12 -12.18 -8.48 -5.76
CA GLU A 12 -11.37 -8.53 -6.98
C GLU A 12 -10.34 -9.66 -6.89
N ALA A 13 -9.56 -9.72 -5.82
CA ALA A 13 -8.56 -10.76 -5.61
C ALA A 13 -9.16 -12.18 -5.64
N ARG A 14 -10.35 -12.38 -5.04
CA ARG A 14 -11.07 -13.65 -5.13
C ARG A 14 -11.45 -14.01 -6.57
N LYS A 15 -11.93 -13.03 -7.34
CA LYS A 15 -12.31 -13.23 -8.75
C LYS A 15 -11.09 -13.53 -9.61
N GLU A 16 -9.98 -12.81 -9.44
CA GLU A 16 -8.70 -13.07 -10.12
C GLU A 16 -8.18 -14.48 -9.82
N ALA A 17 -8.35 -14.95 -8.58
CA ALA A 17 -8.03 -16.31 -8.18
C ALA A 17 -9.02 -17.38 -8.71
N ASN A 18 -10.06 -16.99 -9.45
CA ASN A 18 -11.13 -17.86 -9.95
C ASN A 18 -11.84 -18.67 -8.85
N MET A 19 -12.02 -18.07 -7.67
CA MET A 19 -12.62 -18.74 -6.52
C MET A 19 -14.06 -18.28 -6.28
N THR A 20 -14.91 -19.20 -5.84
CA THR A 20 -16.19 -18.87 -5.21
C THR A 20 -16.00 -18.41 -3.76
N GLN A 21 -16.97 -17.72 -3.19
CA GLN A 21 -16.94 -17.35 -1.76
C GLN A 21 -16.87 -18.59 -0.86
N GLN A 22 -17.49 -19.71 -1.27
CA GLN A 22 -17.46 -20.97 -0.54
C GLN A 22 -16.06 -21.59 -0.53
N GLN A 23 -15.35 -21.56 -1.66
CA GLN A 23 -13.98 -22.05 -1.71
C GLN A 23 -13.05 -21.19 -0.85
N LEU A 24 -13.18 -19.86 -0.93
CA LEU A 24 -12.39 -18.97 -0.09
C LEU A 24 -12.65 -19.22 1.39
N SER A 25 -13.90 -19.46 1.78
CA SER A 25 -14.26 -19.70 3.18
C SER A 25 -13.57 -20.94 3.77
N PHE A 26 -13.38 -21.99 2.97
CA PHE A 26 -12.62 -23.17 3.38
C PHE A 26 -11.12 -22.89 3.57
N GLU A 27 -10.53 -22.06 2.71
CA GLU A 27 -9.10 -21.71 2.77
C GLU A 27 -8.74 -20.84 3.98
N ILE A 28 -9.64 -19.93 4.37
CA ILE A 28 -9.41 -19.01 5.50
C ILE A 28 -10.08 -19.45 6.80
N TYR A 29 -10.72 -20.62 6.80
CA TYR A 29 -11.48 -21.18 7.93
C TYR A 29 -12.57 -20.24 8.48
N GLU A 30 -13.33 -19.62 7.59
CA GLU A 30 -14.49 -18.78 7.92
C GLU A 30 -15.79 -19.34 7.32
N SER A 31 -16.94 -18.81 7.74
CA SER A 31 -18.20 -19.06 7.04
C SER A 31 -18.24 -18.30 5.71
N ARG A 32 -18.95 -18.86 4.71
CA ARG A 32 -19.21 -18.19 3.44
C ARG A 32 -19.92 -16.84 3.66
N GLU A 33 -20.81 -16.79 4.64
CA GLU A 33 -21.51 -15.58 5.04
C GLU A 33 -20.53 -14.51 5.50
N SER A 34 -19.54 -14.85 6.35
CA SER A 34 -18.48 -13.92 6.79
C SER A 34 -17.74 -13.33 5.59
N VAL A 35 -17.29 -14.18 4.65
CA VAL A 35 -16.64 -13.75 3.40
C VAL A 35 -17.54 -12.76 2.64
N SER A 36 -18.82 -13.10 2.48
CA SER A 36 -19.79 -12.23 1.80
C SER A 36 -20.00 -10.90 2.54
N HIS A 37 -20.07 -10.90 3.86
CA HIS A 37 -20.20 -9.68 4.65
C HIS A 37 -18.98 -8.77 4.50
N GLN A 38 -17.77 -9.33 4.49
CA GLN A 38 -16.53 -8.58 4.25
C GLN A 38 -16.49 -8.02 2.83
N GLU A 39 -16.73 -8.84 1.80
CA GLU A 39 -16.71 -8.39 0.40
C GLU A 39 -17.75 -7.32 0.08
N ASN A 40 -18.89 -7.30 0.78
CA ASN A 40 -19.93 -6.30 0.58
C ASN A 40 -19.80 -5.09 1.53
N GLY A 41 -18.71 -4.99 2.30
CA GLY A 41 -18.44 -3.87 3.20
C GLY A 41 -19.38 -3.79 4.40
N ARG A 42 -20.04 -4.90 4.76
CA ARG A 42 -20.83 -5.01 6.00
C ARG A 42 -19.91 -5.18 7.21
N TYR A 43 -18.75 -5.83 7.00
CA TYR A 43 -17.64 -5.91 7.96
C TYR A 43 -16.35 -5.46 7.29
N ARG A 44 -15.36 -5.04 8.11
CA ARG A 44 -14.01 -4.78 7.63
C ARG A 44 -13.35 -6.08 7.19
N VAL A 45 -12.51 -5.99 6.17
CA VAL A 45 -11.70 -7.13 5.73
C VAL A 45 -10.73 -7.53 6.84
N GLN A 46 -10.79 -8.81 7.21
CA GLN A 46 -9.99 -9.35 8.31
C GLN A 46 -8.55 -9.69 7.86
N PRO A 47 -7.57 -9.67 8.79
CA PRO A 47 -6.18 -9.93 8.45
C PRO A 47 -5.90 -11.28 7.78
N ASN A 48 -6.68 -12.32 8.08
CA ASN A 48 -6.56 -13.64 7.46
C ASN A 48 -6.86 -13.60 5.94
N VAL A 49 -7.88 -12.84 5.51
CA VAL A 49 -8.20 -12.63 4.09
C VAL A 49 -7.04 -11.95 3.38
N SER A 50 -6.56 -10.84 3.93
CA SER A 50 -5.43 -10.08 3.38
C SER A 50 -4.15 -10.93 3.30
N LYS A 51 -3.87 -11.71 4.36
CA LYS A 51 -2.73 -12.60 4.42
C LYS A 51 -2.82 -13.73 3.39
N TYR A 52 -3.99 -14.36 3.26
CA TYR A 52 -4.23 -15.42 2.29
C TYR A 52 -3.91 -14.98 0.87
N PHE A 53 -4.42 -13.83 0.44
CA PHE A 53 -4.18 -13.31 -0.91
C PHE A 53 -2.73 -12.89 -1.15
N ALA A 54 -2.07 -12.29 -0.16
CA ALA A 54 -0.65 -11.93 -0.26
C ALA A 54 0.25 -13.19 -0.34
N GLU A 55 -0.07 -14.24 0.41
CA GLU A 55 0.75 -15.47 0.50
C GLU A 55 0.52 -16.44 -0.65
N LYS A 56 -0.74 -16.67 -1.02
CA LYS A 56 -1.13 -17.71 -1.98
C LYS A 56 -1.25 -17.19 -3.40
N HIS A 57 -1.62 -15.92 -3.55
CA HIS A 57 -1.94 -15.33 -4.85
C HIS A 57 -1.03 -14.16 -5.23
N ASN A 58 -0.02 -13.87 -4.40
CA ASN A 58 0.90 -12.74 -4.57
C ASN A 58 0.18 -11.40 -4.81
N ASN A 59 -1.02 -11.24 -4.26
CA ASN A 59 -1.83 -10.03 -4.43
C ASN A 59 -1.53 -9.05 -3.29
N PRO A 60 -0.88 -7.90 -3.55
CA PRO A 60 -0.51 -6.93 -2.51
C PRO A 60 -1.68 -6.03 -2.09
N TRP A 61 -2.72 -5.92 -2.94
CA TRP A 61 -3.73 -4.89 -2.85
C TRP A 61 -4.66 -5.06 -1.65
N VAL A 62 -5.07 -6.28 -1.34
CA VAL A 62 -5.99 -6.54 -0.21
C VAL A 62 -5.39 -6.09 1.12
N ALA A 63 -4.12 -6.43 1.36
CA ALA A 63 -3.43 -6.04 2.58
C ALA A 63 -3.19 -4.54 2.67
N MET A 64 -2.83 -3.91 1.56
CA MET A 64 -2.58 -2.48 1.49
C MET A 64 -3.84 -1.65 1.76
N GLU A 65 -4.95 -1.97 1.07
CA GLU A 65 -6.24 -1.29 1.27
C GLU A 65 -6.80 -1.56 2.67
N ALA A 66 -6.69 -2.78 3.19
CA ALA A 66 -7.14 -3.10 4.55
C ALA A 66 -6.34 -2.32 5.61
N ALA A 67 -5.03 -2.14 5.42
CA ALA A 67 -4.20 -1.35 6.34
C ALA A 67 -4.58 0.14 6.32
N ALA A 68 -4.77 0.71 5.13
CA ALA A 68 -5.20 2.09 4.97
C ALA A 68 -6.60 2.33 5.57
N GLU A 69 -7.55 1.41 5.33
CA GLU A 69 -8.90 1.49 5.89
C GLU A 69 -8.92 1.35 7.42
N TYR A 70 -8.06 0.50 7.99
CA TYR A 70 -8.00 0.29 9.43
C TYR A 70 -7.42 1.51 10.16
N THR A 71 -6.37 2.12 9.60
CA THR A 71 -5.61 3.21 10.22
C THR A 71 -6.13 4.60 9.86
N GLY A 72 -6.86 4.73 8.74
CA GLY A 72 -7.32 6.00 8.20
C GLY A 72 -6.26 6.79 7.43
N TRP A 73 -5.09 6.20 7.17
CA TRP A 73 -3.99 6.82 6.41
C TRP A 73 -3.09 5.77 5.75
N GLY A 74 -2.20 6.22 4.86
CA GLY A 74 -1.23 5.37 4.17
C GLY A 74 -1.59 5.12 2.71
N PRO A 75 -0.73 4.39 1.97
CA PRO A 75 -0.92 4.18 0.55
C PRO A 75 -2.17 3.36 0.24
N VAL A 76 -2.93 3.79 -0.78
CA VAL A 76 -4.06 3.05 -1.37
C VAL A 76 -3.73 2.73 -2.83
N LYS A 77 -4.42 1.76 -3.44
CA LYS A 77 -4.25 1.40 -4.85
C LYS A 77 -4.64 2.61 -5.70
N LEU A 78 -3.80 2.98 -6.65
CA LEU A 78 -4.16 4.04 -7.59
C LEU A 78 -5.01 3.43 -8.70
N ASP A 79 -6.32 3.53 -8.58
CA ASP A 79 -7.32 2.93 -9.48
C ASP A 79 -8.34 3.93 -10.01
N GLY A 80 -8.00 5.22 -9.98
CA GLY A 80 -8.80 6.28 -10.60
C GLY A 80 -8.79 6.21 -12.13
N GLU A 81 -9.77 6.84 -12.76
CA GLU A 81 -9.99 6.79 -14.23
C GLU A 81 -8.80 7.27 -15.06
N VAL A 82 -7.95 8.13 -14.49
CA VAL A 82 -6.77 8.71 -15.16
C VAL A 82 -5.47 7.96 -14.87
N VAL A 83 -5.53 6.86 -14.11
CA VAL A 83 -4.33 6.11 -13.69
C VAL A 83 -4.08 4.94 -14.64
N ASP A 84 -2.85 4.84 -15.14
CA ASP A 84 -2.35 3.66 -15.83
C ASP A 84 -1.39 2.88 -14.93
N LEU A 85 -1.80 1.68 -14.51
CA LEU A 85 -1.01 0.76 -13.69
C LEU A 85 -0.05 -0.13 -14.51
N HIS A 86 0.16 0.14 -15.79
CA HIS A 86 1.20 -0.54 -16.56
C HIS A 86 2.59 -0.27 -15.96
N ARG A 87 3.43 -1.32 -15.85
CA ARG A 87 4.77 -1.26 -15.25
C ARG A 87 5.65 -0.11 -15.72
N ALA A 88 5.57 0.27 -17.00
CA ALA A 88 6.35 1.39 -17.54
C ALA A 88 5.85 2.74 -17.03
N SER A 89 4.52 2.93 -16.99
CA SER A 89 3.85 4.14 -16.53
C SER A 89 4.12 4.36 -15.04
N VAL A 90 3.96 3.30 -14.24
CA VAL A 90 4.27 3.35 -12.80
C VAL A 90 5.75 3.63 -12.56
N ALA A 91 6.67 2.98 -13.29
CA ALA A 91 8.10 3.26 -13.16
C ALA A 91 8.49 4.71 -13.51
N MET A 92 7.84 5.29 -14.53
CA MET A 92 8.06 6.69 -14.90
C MET A 92 7.52 7.64 -13.83
N LYS A 93 6.27 7.44 -13.38
CA LYS A 93 5.67 8.28 -12.35
C LYS A 93 6.43 8.20 -11.04
N THR A 94 6.89 7.02 -10.63
CA THR A 94 7.75 6.88 -9.44
C THR A 94 9.04 7.69 -9.54
N LYS A 95 9.67 7.79 -10.72
CA LYS A 95 10.87 8.63 -10.88
C LYS A 95 10.56 10.11 -10.76
N GLU A 96 9.45 10.55 -11.33
CA GLU A 96 8.95 11.92 -11.23
C GLU A 96 8.70 12.32 -9.77
N GLU A 97 7.88 11.54 -9.06
CA GLU A 97 7.56 11.81 -7.64
C GLU A 97 8.79 11.79 -6.73
N LEU A 98 9.76 10.91 -7.00
CA LEU A 98 11.02 10.90 -6.26
C LEU A 98 11.87 12.15 -6.54
N ALA A 99 11.87 12.66 -7.78
CA ALA A 99 12.60 13.87 -8.12
C ALA A 99 11.94 15.10 -7.48
N GLU A 100 10.62 15.20 -7.49
CA GLU A 100 9.87 16.26 -6.81
C GLU A 100 10.08 16.24 -5.30
N ALA A 101 10.04 15.06 -4.67
CA ALA A 101 10.33 14.90 -3.25
C ALA A 101 11.75 15.33 -2.89
N LEU A 102 12.76 14.93 -3.68
CA LEU A 102 14.14 15.35 -3.45
C LEU A 102 14.29 16.87 -3.56
N GLN A 103 13.73 17.46 -4.62
CA GLN A 103 13.78 18.91 -4.84
C GLN A 103 13.09 19.67 -3.70
N ALA A 104 11.91 19.22 -3.26
CA ALA A 104 11.18 19.85 -2.17
C ALA A 104 11.94 19.76 -0.84
N ILE A 105 12.56 18.61 -0.54
CA ILE A 105 13.39 18.44 0.66
C ILE A 105 14.63 19.35 0.62
N GLU A 106 15.29 19.48 -0.54
CA GLU A 106 16.45 20.37 -0.71
C GLU A 106 16.11 21.84 -0.51
N ASN A 107 14.87 22.24 -0.82
CA ASN A 107 14.39 23.61 -0.66
C ASN A 107 14.05 23.98 0.80
N VAL A 108 14.05 23.03 1.74
CA VAL A 108 13.72 23.29 3.14
C VAL A 108 14.96 23.24 4.04
N CYS A 109 15.21 24.34 4.77
CA CYS A 109 16.28 24.40 5.76
C CYS A 109 15.81 23.86 7.12
N VAL A 110 16.02 22.56 7.36
CA VAL A 110 15.75 21.89 8.66
C VAL A 110 16.98 21.85 9.58
N ALA A 111 18.05 22.58 9.26
CA ALA A 111 19.30 22.57 10.02
C ALA A 111 19.17 23.17 11.43
N ASN A 112 18.16 24.03 11.65
CA ASN A 112 17.93 24.71 12.92
C ASN A 112 16.81 24.04 13.72
N HIS A 113 16.81 24.26 15.04
CA HIS A 113 15.82 23.67 15.96
C HIS A 113 14.38 24.02 15.52
N PRO A 114 13.40 23.09 15.57
CA PRO A 114 12.02 23.30 15.10
C PRO A 114 11.28 24.51 15.70
N ARG A 115 11.74 25.01 16.86
CA ARG A 115 11.21 26.21 17.53
C ARG A 115 11.59 27.53 16.84
N SER A 116 12.52 27.50 15.88
CA SER A 116 13.04 28.68 15.18
C SER A 116 12.44 28.89 13.78
N ILE A 117 11.53 28.00 13.36
CA ILE A 117 10.93 28.04 12.03
C ILE A 117 9.92 29.21 11.93
N ARG A 118 10.02 30.01 10.86
CA ARG A 118 9.03 31.07 10.58
C ARG A 118 7.79 30.44 9.95
N GLU A 119 6.62 31.10 10.03
CA GLU A 119 5.38 30.58 9.42
C GLU A 119 5.53 30.31 7.90
N PHE A 120 6.29 31.15 7.19
CA PHE A 120 6.59 30.94 5.77
C PHE A 120 7.39 29.65 5.51
N ASP A 121 8.33 29.32 6.40
CA ASP A 121 9.13 28.09 6.30
C ASP A 121 8.28 26.84 6.61
N LYS A 122 7.15 27.00 7.31
CA LYS A 122 6.21 25.90 7.56
C LYS A 122 5.46 25.47 6.30
N HIS A 123 5.10 26.40 5.42
CA HIS A 123 4.43 26.05 4.16
C HIS A 123 5.34 25.24 3.23
N HIS A 124 6.60 25.63 3.07
CA HIS A 124 7.56 24.84 2.30
C HIS A 124 7.83 23.48 2.94
N LEU A 125 7.84 23.41 4.28
CA LEU A 125 7.97 22.14 4.99
C LEU A 125 6.74 21.23 4.77
N GLU A 126 5.53 21.79 4.78
CA GLU A 126 4.30 21.06 4.46
C GLU A 126 4.32 20.53 3.02
N GLU A 127 4.75 21.35 2.07
CA GLU A 127 4.94 20.93 0.67
C GLU A 127 5.97 19.79 0.56
N ALA A 128 7.11 19.90 1.23
CA ALA A 128 8.10 18.82 1.25
C ALA A 128 7.57 17.53 1.88
N ILE A 129 6.71 17.64 2.91
CA ILE A 129 6.03 16.47 3.51
C ILE A 129 5.06 15.85 2.50
N MET A 130 4.26 16.65 1.81
CA MET A 130 3.31 16.17 0.79
C MET A 130 4.04 15.45 -0.35
N GLN A 131 5.11 16.06 -0.88
CA GLN A 131 5.93 15.46 -1.92
C GLN A 131 6.59 14.14 -1.47
N ALA A 132 7.04 14.07 -0.21
CA ALA A 132 7.54 12.82 0.35
C ALA A 132 6.45 11.74 0.47
N ILE A 133 5.21 12.12 0.80
CA ILE A 133 4.06 11.20 0.84
C ILE A 133 3.74 10.70 -0.58
N ASP A 134 3.75 11.58 -1.58
CA ASP A 134 3.50 11.20 -2.98
C ASP A 134 4.57 10.21 -3.48
N ALA A 135 5.84 10.43 -3.14
CA ALA A 135 6.91 9.47 -3.41
C ALA A 135 6.70 8.12 -2.69
N ILE A 136 6.22 8.10 -1.45
CA ILE A 136 5.89 6.86 -0.72
C ILE A 136 4.76 6.10 -1.43
N VAL A 137 3.70 6.80 -1.86
CA VAL A 137 2.59 6.20 -2.60
C VAL A 137 3.09 5.62 -3.92
N ALA A 138 3.86 6.39 -4.69
CA ALA A 138 4.38 5.96 -6.00
C ALA A 138 5.35 4.77 -5.88
N LEU A 139 6.26 4.79 -4.91
CA LEU A 139 7.13 3.64 -4.62
C LEU A 139 6.33 2.40 -4.24
N THR A 140 5.25 2.57 -3.47
CA THR A 140 4.39 1.45 -3.06
C THR A 140 3.69 0.84 -4.27
N GLN A 141 3.13 1.65 -5.17
CA GLN A 141 2.55 1.16 -6.43
C GLN A 141 3.60 0.45 -7.28
N TYR A 142 4.79 1.02 -7.41
CA TYR A 142 5.88 0.43 -8.19
C TYR A 142 6.26 -0.95 -7.68
N VAL A 143 6.52 -1.09 -6.38
CA VAL A 143 6.88 -2.40 -5.83
C VAL A 143 5.73 -3.39 -6.00
N ALA A 144 4.47 -2.95 -5.82
CA ALA A 144 3.30 -3.81 -5.95
C ALA A 144 3.15 -4.33 -7.39
N VAL A 145 3.17 -3.43 -8.37
CA VAL A 145 3.05 -3.77 -9.80
C VAL A 145 4.22 -4.62 -10.27
N ILE A 146 5.46 -4.28 -9.93
CA ILE A 146 6.63 -5.07 -10.34
C ILE A 146 6.62 -6.47 -9.70
N CYS A 147 6.17 -6.60 -8.45
CA CYS A 147 6.03 -7.92 -7.82
C CYS A 147 5.02 -8.80 -8.57
N VAL A 148 3.89 -8.22 -8.98
CA VAL A 148 2.85 -8.93 -9.73
C VAL A 148 3.32 -9.27 -11.14
N ASP A 149 3.75 -8.28 -11.93
CA ASP A 149 4.11 -8.44 -13.35
C ASP A 149 5.29 -9.39 -13.58
N TYR A 150 6.26 -9.42 -12.66
CA TYR A 150 7.47 -10.23 -12.79
C TYR A 150 7.48 -11.47 -11.88
N GLY A 151 6.38 -11.74 -11.16
CA GLY A 151 6.26 -12.92 -10.32
C GLY A 151 7.15 -12.92 -9.07
N PHE A 152 7.65 -11.77 -8.62
CA PHE A 152 8.32 -11.68 -7.33
C PHE A 152 7.30 -11.72 -6.20
N SER A 153 7.56 -12.55 -5.19
CA SER A 153 6.68 -12.60 -4.02
C SER A 153 6.79 -11.31 -3.20
N TRP A 154 5.70 -10.53 -3.18
CA TRP A 154 5.55 -9.31 -2.38
C TRP A 154 5.93 -9.55 -0.92
N LEU A 155 5.35 -10.59 -0.31
CA LEU A 155 5.64 -10.95 1.09
C LEU A 155 7.12 -11.25 1.31
N LYS A 156 7.75 -12.05 0.44
CA LYS A 156 9.17 -12.40 0.59
C LYS A 156 10.07 -11.17 0.43
N MET A 157 9.71 -10.21 -0.43
CA MET A 157 10.46 -8.95 -0.56
C MET A 157 10.42 -8.12 0.72
N TRP A 158 9.24 -7.98 1.35
CA TRP A 158 9.12 -7.30 2.64
C TRP A 158 9.84 -8.04 3.77
N GLN A 159 9.76 -9.37 3.81
CA GLN A 159 10.50 -10.19 4.78
C GLN A 159 12.02 -10.02 4.61
N LYS A 160 12.52 -10.07 3.36
CA LYS A 160 13.93 -9.84 3.04
C LYS A 160 14.38 -8.45 3.48
N HIS A 161 13.57 -7.42 3.23
CA HIS A 161 13.84 -6.07 3.70
C HIS A 161 13.88 -5.99 5.23
N ARG A 162 12.91 -6.58 5.92
CA ARG A 162 12.87 -6.60 7.40
C ARG A 162 14.08 -7.32 8.00
N SER A 163 14.51 -8.44 7.42
CA SER A 163 15.73 -9.14 7.83
C SER A 163 16.98 -8.29 7.63
N LYS A 164 17.07 -7.54 6.51
CA LYS A 164 18.16 -6.57 6.27
C LYS A 164 18.17 -5.45 7.31
N LEU A 165 17.01 -4.94 7.74
CA LEU A 165 16.93 -3.93 8.80
C LEU A 165 17.39 -4.49 10.16
N LYS A 166 16.97 -5.72 10.49
CA LYS A 166 17.43 -6.44 11.69
C LYS A 166 18.94 -6.64 11.69
N SER A 167 19.52 -7.12 10.59
CA SER A 167 20.96 -7.38 10.49
C SER A 167 21.81 -6.11 10.60
N LYS A 168 21.26 -4.96 10.22
CA LYS A 168 21.90 -3.65 10.37
C LYS A 168 21.69 -3.00 11.74
N GLY A 169 20.92 -3.64 12.64
CA GLY A 169 20.58 -3.08 13.95
C GLY A 169 19.62 -1.89 13.89
N PHE A 170 18.99 -1.62 12.73
CA PHE A 170 18.02 -0.52 12.59
C PHE A 170 16.69 -0.82 13.29
N ILE A 171 16.37 -2.10 13.51
CA ILE A 171 15.20 -2.54 14.28
C ILE A 171 15.58 -3.70 15.20
N LYS A 172 14.87 -3.82 16.33
CA LYS A 172 15.03 -4.92 17.28
C LYS A 172 14.55 -6.25 16.70
N CYS A 173 15.18 -7.35 17.16
CA CYS A 173 14.82 -8.72 16.77
C CYS A 173 13.49 -9.16 17.35
#